data_AF-A0A519QCG3-F1
#
_entry.id   AF-A0A519QCG3-F1
#
_cell.length_a   1.000
_cell.length_b   1.000
_cell.length_c   1.000
_cell.angle_alpha   90.00
_cell.angle_beta   90.00
_cell.angle_gamma   90.00
#
_symmetry.space_group_name_H-M   'P 1'
#
loop_
_entity.id
_entity.type
_entity.pdbx_description
1 polymer ?
#
loop_
_entity_poly.entity_id
_entity_poly.type
_entity_poly.pdbx_seq_one_letter_code
_entity_poly.pdbx_strand_id
1 'polypeptide(L)'
;MDSVARQTACEPSVDLTRRLEDLARRGVRLWVDDGRLRCSAPAQSLDDDLRDWLKSERETLLTLLTPNAPLAIDPIRPADAASPRATLAQEALLPLARAHRADGRYNV
;
A
#
# COMPACT_ATOMS: atom_id res chain seq x y z
N MET A 1 -3.82 9.98 -37.02
CA MET A 1 -3.60 8.52 -36.88
C MET A 1 -2.18 8.35 -36.40
N ASP A 2 -1.94 8.52 -35.10
CA ASP A 2 -0.67 8.11 -34.48
C ASP A 2 -0.98 7.59 -33.08
N SER A 3 -0.48 6.37 -32.87
CA SER A 3 -0.68 5.47 -31.74
C SER A 3 -0.60 6.14 -30.38
N VAL A 4 -1.74 6.22 -29.70
CA VAL A 4 -1.77 6.13 -28.23
C VAL A 4 -1.48 4.67 -27.89
N ALA A 5 -0.20 4.32 -27.80
CA ALA A 5 0.25 3.09 -27.17
C ALA A 5 -0.13 3.17 -25.69
N ARG A 6 -1.40 2.87 -25.40
CA ARG A 6 -1.88 2.61 -24.05
C ARG A 6 -1.04 1.46 -23.54
N GLN A 7 -0.21 1.76 -22.56
CA GLN A 7 0.41 0.79 -21.68
C GLN A 7 -0.60 -0.32 -21.41
N THR A 8 -0.33 -1.49 -21.96
CA THR A 8 -0.78 -2.74 -21.37
C THR A 8 -0.03 -2.84 -20.05
N ALA A 9 -0.58 -2.21 -19.01
CA ALA A 9 -0.32 -2.64 -17.65
C ALA A 9 -0.56 -4.15 -17.67
N CYS A 10 0.49 -4.91 -17.36
CA CYS A 10 0.42 -6.34 -17.22
C CYS A 10 -0.61 -6.62 -16.12
N GLU A 11 -1.87 -6.90 -16.50
CA GLU A 11 -2.91 -7.22 -15.54
C GLU A 11 -2.47 -8.50 -14.83
N PRO A 12 -2.29 -8.47 -13.49
CA PRO A 12 -1.96 -9.68 -12.77
C PRO A 12 -3.08 -10.70 -13.00
N SER A 13 -2.73 -11.89 -13.46
CA SER A 13 -3.69 -13.00 -13.61
C SER A 13 -4.46 -13.19 -12.30
N VAL A 14 -5.76 -13.49 -12.39
CA VAL A 14 -6.64 -13.73 -11.23
C VAL A 14 -6.04 -14.78 -10.28
N ASP A 15 -5.29 -15.76 -10.81
CA ASP A 15 -4.60 -16.77 -10.01
C ASP A 15 -3.44 -16.19 -9.18
N LEU A 16 -2.67 -15.25 -9.74
CA LEU A 16 -1.60 -14.55 -9.03
C LEU A 16 -2.15 -13.73 -7.86
N THR A 17 -3.20 -12.95 -8.10
CA THR A 17 -3.85 -12.13 -7.07
C THR A 17 -4.38 -12.98 -5.92
N ARG A 18 -5.04 -14.10 -6.24
CA ARG A 18 -5.58 -15.03 -5.24
C ARG A 18 -4.47 -15.67 -4.39
N ARG A 19 -3.33 -16.00 -4.99
CA ARG A 19 -2.17 -16.53 -4.25
C ARG A 19 -1.52 -15.47 -3.36
N LEU A 20 -1.40 -14.23 -3.81
CA LEU A 20 -0.89 -13.12 -3.00
C LEU A 20 -1.79 -12.84 -1.79
N GLU A 21 -3.11 -12.92 -1.95
CA GLU A 21 -4.06 -12.83 -0.84
C GLU A 21 -3.93 -13.99 0.15
N ASP A 22 -3.66 -15.20 -0.35
CA ASP A 22 -3.41 -16.36 0.52
C ASP A 22 -2.11 -16.20 1.32
N LEU A 23 -1.06 -15.69 0.69
CA LEU A 23 0.20 -15.36 1.36
C LEU A 23 0.01 -14.29 2.44
N ALA A 24 -0.73 -13.23 2.13
CA ALA A 24 -1.03 -12.17 3.08
C ALA A 24 -1.81 -12.71 4.30
N ARG A 25 -2.79 -13.60 4.08
CA ARG A 25 -3.54 -14.26 5.16
C ARG A 25 -2.67 -15.16 6.04
N ARG A 26 -1.66 -15.81 5.46
CA ARG A 26 -0.65 -16.61 6.17
C ARG A 26 0.42 -15.77 6.87
N GLY A 27 0.36 -14.44 6.75
CA GLY A 27 1.33 -13.52 7.34
C GLY A 27 2.67 -13.46 6.60
N VAL A 28 2.72 -13.96 5.36
CA VAL A 28 3.90 -13.89 4.50
C VAL A 28 3.95 -12.52 3.83
N ARG A 29 5.07 -11.82 4.01
CA ARG A 29 5.34 -10.51 3.39
C ARG A 29 6.43 -10.64 2.36
N LEU A 30 6.22 -10.04 1.19
CA LEU A 30 7.17 -9.96 0.09
C LEU A 30 7.54 -8.49 -0.14
N TRP A 31 8.82 -8.21 -0.34
CA TRP A 31 9.29 -6.88 -0.74
C TRP A 31 10.53 -7.00 -1.61
N VAL A 32 10.85 -5.94 -2.34
CA VAL A 32 12.09 -5.84 -3.10
C VAL A 32 13.09 -5.05 -2.28
N ASP A 33 14.29 -5.61 -2.14
CA ASP A 33 15.43 -5.00 -1.45
C ASP A 33 16.66 -5.17 -2.34
N ASP A 34 17.27 -4.06 -2.75
CA ASP A 34 18.43 -4.02 -3.65
C ASP A 34 18.26 -4.87 -4.93
N GLY A 35 17.07 -4.79 -5.56
CA GLY A 35 16.74 -5.56 -6.76
C GLY A 35 16.54 -7.07 -6.53
N ARG A 36 16.47 -7.52 -5.28
CA ARG A 36 16.21 -8.91 -4.90
C ARG A 36 14.86 -9.05 -4.22
N LEU A 37 14.11 -10.08 -4.59
CA LEU A 37 12.88 -10.43 -3.90
C LEU A 37 13.22 -11.02 -2.53
N ARG A 38 12.78 -10.37 -1.47
CA ARG A 38 12.88 -10.82 -0.09
C ARG A 38 11.51 -11.29 0.40
N CYS A 39 11.54 -12.25 1.33
CA CYS A 39 10.34 -12.73 2.00
C CYS A 39 10.56 -12.76 3.51
N SER A 40 9.51 -12.40 4.26
CA SER A 40 9.40 -12.60 5.71
C SER A 40 8.16 -13.43 5.94
N ALA A 41 8.31 -14.55 6.62
CA ALA A 41 7.23 -15.47 6.90
C ALA A 41 7.37 -15.93 8.36
N PRO A 42 6.25 -16.08 9.11
CA PRO A 42 6.28 -16.76 10.39
C PRO A 42 6.85 -18.19 10.26
N ALA A 43 7.44 -18.74 11.31
CA ALA A 43 8.03 -20.08 11.27
C ALA A 43 6.98 -21.11 10.78
N GLN A 44 7.40 -22.03 9.89
CA GLN A 44 6.55 -23.06 9.26
C GLN A 44 5.49 -22.59 8.26
N SER A 45 5.45 -21.31 7.88
CA SER A 45 4.49 -20.82 6.86
C SER A 45 5.05 -20.77 5.43
N LEU A 46 6.30 -21.19 5.26
CA LEU A 46 7.01 -21.19 3.97
C LEU A 46 7.37 -22.61 3.55
N ASP A 47 6.40 -23.28 2.94
CA ASP A 47 6.51 -24.65 2.42
C ASP A 47 7.42 -24.69 1.19
N ASP A 48 7.99 -25.87 0.87
CA ASP A 48 8.89 -26.03 -0.28
C ASP A 48 8.18 -25.76 -1.62
N ASP A 49 6.90 -26.16 -1.74
CA ASP A 49 6.06 -25.84 -2.90
C ASP A 49 5.89 -24.32 -3.10
N LEU A 50 5.76 -23.58 -2.00
CA LEU A 50 5.64 -22.13 -2.04
C LEU A 50 6.97 -21.49 -2.43
N ARG A 51 8.10 -22.04 -1.96
CA ARG A 51 9.44 -21.58 -2.32
C ARG A 51 9.71 -21.77 -3.81
N ASP A 52 9.28 -22.88 -4.38
CA ASP A 52 9.48 -23.15 -5.81
C ASP A 52 8.57 -22.31 -6.69
N TRP A 53 7.34 -22.04 -6.26
CA TRP A 53 6.48 -21.06 -6.92
C TRP A 53 7.05 -19.64 -6.87
N LEU A 54 7.57 -19.21 -5.72
CA LEU A 54 8.24 -17.90 -5.60
C LEU A 54 9.47 -17.78 -6.52
N LYS A 55 10.16 -18.88 -6.80
CA LYS A 55 11.26 -18.92 -7.77
C LYS A 55 10.76 -18.83 -9.21
N SER A 56 9.68 -19.53 -9.57
CA SER A 56 9.15 -19.53 -10.94
C SER A 56 8.55 -18.18 -11.31
N GLU A 57 7.85 -17.53 -10.38
CA GLU A 57 7.21 -16.21 -10.59
C GLU A 57 8.10 -15.04 -10.15
N ARG A 58 9.39 -15.29 -9.88
CA ARG A 58 10.32 -14.29 -9.33
C ARG A 58 10.36 -13.02 -10.16
N GLU A 59 10.42 -13.14 -11.48
CA GLU A 59 10.55 -12.01 -12.40
C GLU A 59 9.26 -11.20 -12.50
N THR A 60 8.12 -11.89 -12.53
CA THR A 60 6.78 -11.27 -12.45
C THR A 60 6.62 -10.48 -11.15
N LEU A 61 6.98 -11.08 -10.02
CA LEU A 61 6.91 -10.47 -8.70
C LEU A 61 7.88 -9.31 -8.54
N LEU A 62 9.11 -9.44 -9.06
CA LEU A 62 10.07 -8.33 -9.10
C LEU A 62 9.52 -7.17 -9.90
N THR A 63 8.91 -7.41 -11.05
CA THR A 63 8.35 -6.34 -11.90
C THR A 63 7.15 -5.66 -11.23
N LEU A 64 6.31 -6.43 -10.55
CA LEU A 64 5.12 -5.92 -9.86
C LEU A 64 5.46 -5.15 -8.58
N LEU A 65 6.46 -5.61 -7.83
CA LEU A 65 6.87 -5.02 -6.55
C LEU A 65 7.97 -3.96 -6.69
N THR A 66 8.68 -3.92 -7.81
CA THR A 66 9.58 -2.82 -8.12
C THR A 66 8.72 -1.59 -8.37
N PRO A 67 8.84 -0.53 -7.55
CA PRO A 67 8.09 0.68 -7.80
C PRO A 67 8.45 1.23 -9.19
N ASN A 68 7.45 1.32 -10.06
CA ASN A 68 7.55 2.05 -11.33
C ASN A 68 7.76 3.53 -10.98
N ALA A 69 9.03 3.90 -10.84
CA ALA A 69 9.51 5.13 -10.22
C ALA A 69 9.25 5.20 -8.70
N PRO A 70 10.23 5.61 -7.89
CA PRO A 70 9.90 6.15 -6.58
C PRO A 70 8.95 7.32 -6.83
N LEU A 71 7.69 7.19 -6.42
CA LEU A 71 6.93 8.36 -6.04
C LEU A 71 7.72 8.94 -4.87
N ALA A 72 8.67 9.82 -5.18
CA ALA A 72 9.26 10.70 -4.20
C ALA A 72 8.08 11.54 -3.69
N ILE A 73 7.39 11.00 -2.69
CA ILE A 73 6.42 11.75 -1.92
C ILE A 73 7.28 12.70 -1.12
N ASP A 74 7.61 13.83 -1.73
CA ASP A 74 8.27 14.90 -1.03
C ASP A 74 7.41 15.20 0.20
N PRO A 75 8.00 15.21 1.41
CA PRO A 75 7.25 15.59 2.59
C PRO A 75 6.65 16.97 2.32
N ILE A 76 5.32 17.04 2.34
CA ILE A 76 4.59 18.30 2.12
C ILE A 76 5.03 19.22 3.24
N ARG A 77 5.93 20.14 2.92
CA ARG A 77 6.30 21.21 3.86
C ARG A 77 5.07 22.09 3.97
N PRO A 78 4.49 22.24 5.18
CA PRO A 78 3.44 23.22 5.35
C PRO A 78 4.01 24.57 4.93
N ALA A 79 3.34 25.26 4.00
CA ALA A 79 3.64 26.66 3.74
C ALA A 79 3.53 27.41 5.07
N ASP A 80 4.46 28.32 5.37
CA ASP A 80 4.47 29.08 6.63
C ASP A 80 3.07 29.63 6.91
N ALA A 81 2.39 29.00 7.86
CA ALA A 81 0.99 29.24 8.09
C ALA A 81 0.87 30.56 8.87
N ALA A 82 0.50 31.63 8.17
CA ALA A 82 0.05 32.86 8.80
C ALA A 82 -1.21 32.56 9.63
N SER A 83 -1.00 32.37 10.94
CA SER A 83 -2.00 31.98 11.96
C SER A 83 -2.61 30.58 11.78
N PRO A 84 -2.79 29.80 12.87
CA PRO A 84 -3.45 28.51 12.77
C PRO A 84 -4.91 28.70 12.35
N ARG A 85 -5.26 28.19 11.16
CA ARG A 85 -6.65 28.08 10.69
C ARG A 85 -7.15 26.67 10.95
N ALA A 86 -8.44 26.56 11.28
CA ALA A 86 -9.09 25.26 11.37
C ALA A 86 -9.06 24.59 9.98
N THR A 87 -8.80 23.29 9.94
CA THR A 87 -8.97 22.51 8.72
C THR A 87 -10.45 22.42 8.36
N LEU A 88 -10.77 22.15 7.09
CA LEU A 88 -12.16 21.94 6.66
C LEU A 88 -12.88 20.87 7.52
N ALA A 89 -12.17 19.79 7.85
CA ALA A 89 -12.68 18.76 8.74
C ALA A 89 -12.97 19.31 10.14
N GLN A 90 -12.09 20.16 10.68
CA GLN A 90 -12.30 20.81 11.97
C GLN A 90 -13.48 21.80 11.93
N GLU A 91 -13.61 22.63 10.90
CA GLU A 91 -14.74 23.56 10.77
C GLU A 91 -16.09 22.83 10.72
N ALA A 92 -16.16 21.72 9.98
CA ALA A 92 -17.39 20.92 9.86
C ALA A 92 -17.74 20.18 11.16
N LEU A 93 -16.75 19.67 11.89
CA LEU A 93 -16.96 18.82 13.07
C LEU A 93 -17.03 19.61 14.39
N LEU A 94 -16.51 20.83 14.45
CA LEU A 94 -16.50 21.63 15.67
C LEU A 94 -17.90 21.95 16.23
N PRO A 95 -18.94 22.24 15.43
CA PRO A 95 -20.31 22.41 15.94
C PRO A 95 -20.85 21.16 16.63
N LEU A 96 -20.62 19.98 16.03
CA LEU A 96 -21.03 18.70 16.59
C LEU A 96 -20.29 18.40 17.90
N ALA A 97 -18.97 18.60 17.91
CA ALA A 97 -18.15 18.44 19.11
C ALA A 97 -18.57 19.37 20.26
N ARG A 98 -19.05 20.59 19.96
CA ARG A 98 -19.59 21.52 20.96
C ARG A 98 -20.96 21.09 21.49
N ALA A 99 -21.85 20.63 20.62
CA ALA A 99 -23.18 20.16 21.00
C ALA A 99 -23.12 18.92 21.91
N HIS A 100 -22.16 18.03 21.65
CA HIS A 100 -21.98 16.77 22.38
C HIS A 100 -20.81 16.81 23.37
N ARG A 101 -20.43 18.00 23.84
CA ARG A 101 -19.25 18.18 24.70
C ARG A 101 -19.32 17.37 26.00
N ALA A 102 -20.53 17.15 26.52
CA ALA A 102 -20.77 16.36 27.73
C ALA A 102 -20.77 14.85 27.48
N ASP A 103 -20.94 14.40 26.23
CA ASP A 103 -21.19 13.00 25.93
C ASP A 103 -19.90 12.19 25.83
N GLY A 104 -18.75 12.80 25.53
CA GLY A 104 -17.42 12.16 25.51
C GLY A 104 -17.25 10.96 24.55
N ARG A 105 -18.33 10.46 23.95
CA ARG A 105 -18.40 9.22 23.15
C ARG A 105 -17.62 9.27 21.84
N TYR A 106 -17.30 10.46 21.35
CA TYR A 106 -16.76 10.68 20.00
C TYR A 106 -15.40 11.38 19.97
N ASN A 107 -14.83 11.71 21.14
CA ASN A 107 -13.49 12.27 21.27
C ASN A 107 -12.67 11.33 22.17
N VAL A 108 -12.19 10.22 21.59
CA VAL A 108 -11.20 9.32 22.20
C VAL A 108 -9.79 9.74 21.81
#